data_AF-A0A844BPK2-F1
#
_entry.id   AF-A0A844BPK2-F1
#
_cell.length_a   1.000
_cell.length_b   1.000
_cell.length_c   1.000
_cell.angle_alpha   90.00
_cell.angle_beta   90.00
_cell.angle_gamma   90.00
#
_symmetry.space_group_name_H-M   'P 1'
#
loop_
_entity.id
_entity.type
_entity.pdbx_description
1 polymer ?
#
loop_
_entity_poly.entity_id
_entity_poly.type
_entity_poly.pdbx_seq_one_letter_code
_entity_poly.pdbx_strand_id
1 'polypeptide(L)'
;MALLRLALQPWRRFAVSTQIWGVDTETGNWMQLDDLDQRQWQAAALSWVTPWFLLVRLHQSDQPHQHRWWWCWQGWVSEADYRRLSRWLLRRREYSGLGIRK
;
A
#
# COMPACT_ATOMS: atom_id res chain seq x y z
N MET A 1 5.62 -2.79 -16.70
CA MET A 1 5.36 -1.70 -15.73
C MET A 1 3.87 -1.52 -15.50
N ALA A 2 3.26 -2.36 -14.65
CA ALA A 2 1.89 -2.18 -14.20
C ALA A 2 1.86 -1.31 -12.92
N LEU A 3 1.76 0.01 -13.11
CA LEU A 3 1.61 0.97 -12.01
C LEU A 3 0.14 1.09 -11.62
N LEU A 4 -0.22 0.61 -10.43
CA LEU A 4 -1.56 0.74 -9.88
C LEU A 4 -1.66 2.07 -9.13
N ARG A 5 -2.36 3.04 -9.70
CA ARG A 5 -2.59 4.34 -9.03
C ARG A 5 -3.85 4.25 -8.17
N LEU A 6 -3.65 4.30 -6.86
CA LEU A 6 -4.68 4.29 -5.83
C LEU A 6 -4.89 5.72 -5.33
N ALA A 7 -6.03 6.31 -5.68
CA ALA A 7 -6.47 7.54 -5.02
C ALA A 7 -7.23 7.14 -3.74
N LEU A 8 -6.65 7.45 -2.58
CA LEU A 8 -7.36 7.26 -1.31
C LEU A 8 -8.18 8.49 -1.03
N GLN A 9 -9.50 8.32 -1.08
CA GLN A 9 -10.42 9.26 -0.47
C GLN A 9 -10.91 8.68 0.85
N PRO A 10 -10.23 9.01 1.98
CA PRO A 10 -10.78 8.67 3.28
C PRO A 10 -12.17 9.27 3.43
N TRP A 11 -13.03 8.58 4.17
CA TRP A 11 -14.39 9.03 4.39
C TRP A 11 -14.38 10.46 4.94
N ARG A 12 -15.31 11.30 4.49
CA ARG A 12 -15.31 12.77 4.68
C ARG A 12 -15.06 13.25 6.12
N ARG A 13 -15.39 12.43 7.13
CA ARG A 13 -15.12 12.69 8.57
C ARG A 13 -13.66 12.47 9.02
N PHE A 14 -12.87 11.72 8.26
CA PHE A 14 -11.45 11.42 8.50
C PHE A 14 -10.55 12.03 7.42
N ALA A 15 -11.04 13.02 6.67
CA ALA A 15 -10.32 13.65 5.56
C ALA A 15 -9.19 14.54 6.08
N VAL A 16 -8.04 13.93 6.37
CA VAL A 16 -6.80 14.64 6.73
C VAL A 16 -6.09 15.18 5.47
N SER A 17 -6.23 14.50 4.33
CA SER A 17 -5.92 15.00 2.98
C SER A 17 -6.24 13.90 1.96
N THR A 18 -6.53 14.26 0.71
CA THR A 18 -6.59 13.25 -0.37
C THR A 18 -5.17 12.79 -0.66
N GLN A 19 -4.83 11.57 -0.25
CA GLN A 19 -3.49 11.01 -0.48
C GLN A 19 -3.51 10.14 -1.73
N ILE A 20 -2.61 10.43 -2.67
CA ILE A 20 -2.44 9.63 -3.87
C ILE A 20 -1.28 8.67 -3.65
N TRP A 21 -1.55 7.38 -3.78
CA TRP A 21 -0.58 6.31 -3.66
C TRP A 21 -0.41 5.63 -5.01
N GLY A 22 0.80 5.59 -5.55
CA GLY A 22 1.16 4.76 -6.70
C GLY A 22 1.78 3.46 -6.21
N VAL A 23 1.15 2.32 -6.45
CA VAL A 23 1.74 1.02 -6.13
C VAL A 23 2.23 0.39 -7.41
N ASP A 24 3.54 0.25 -7.54
CA ASP A 24 4.12 -0.57 -8.59
C ASP A 24 3.94 -2.04 -8.21
N THR A 25 3.07 -2.73 -8.94
CA THR A 25 2.74 -4.13 -8.65
C THR A 25 3.84 -5.11 -9.11
N GLU A 26 4.76 -4.69 -9.97
CA GLU A 26 5.91 -5.50 -10.42
C GLU A 26 7.06 -5.44 -9.40
N THR A 27 7.44 -4.24 -8.96
CA THR A 27 8.54 -4.05 -7.99
C THR A 27 8.08 -4.14 -6.54
N GLY A 28 6.79 -3.88 -6.28
CA GLY A 28 6.25 -3.78 -4.93
C GLY A 28 6.62 -2.51 -4.20
N ASN A 29 7.04 -1.50 -4.94
CA ASN A 29 7.31 -0.17 -4.43
C ASN A 29 6.01 0.63 -4.33
N TRP A 30 5.85 1.30 -3.20
CA TRP A 30 4.74 2.17 -2.89
C TRP A 30 5.25 3.60 -2.96
N MET A 31 4.70 4.40 -3.85
CA MET A 31 5.02 5.80 -4.00
C MET A 31 3.90 6.61 -3.39
N GLN A 32 4.21 7.37 -2.36
CA GLN A 32 3.33 8.42 -1.88
C GLN A 32 3.64 9.68 -2.68
N LEU A 33 2.64 10.21 -3.37
CA LEU A 33 2.70 11.53 -4.00
C LEU A 33 2.12 12.53 -3.01
N ASP A 34 2.99 13.35 -2.43
CA ASP A 34 2.60 14.57 -1.70
C ASP A 34 2.89 15.78 -2.59
N ASP A 35 2.26 16.93 -2.34
CA ASP A 35 2.26 18.11 -3.24
C ASP A 35 3.68 18.65 -3.61
N LEU A 36 4.72 18.25 -2.87
CA LEU A 36 6.10 18.68 -3.09
C LEU A 36 7.14 17.54 -3.09
N ASP A 37 6.78 16.31 -2.69
CA ASP A 37 7.74 15.22 -2.49
C ASP A 37 7.18 13.85 -2.92
N GLN A 38 8.00 13.12 -3.67
CA GLN A 38 7.76 11.71 -3.95
C GLN A 38 8.48 10.85 -2.92
N ARG A 39 7.74 10.23 -2.01
CA ARG A 39 8.32 9.31 -1.02
C ARG A 39 8.10 7.87 -1.45
N GLN A 40 9.20 7.13 -1.58
CA GLN A 40 9.16 5.70 -1.85
C GLN A 40 9.12 4.92 -0.54
N TRP A 41 8.18 4.00 -0.48
CA TRP A 41 7.88 3.11 0.62
C TRP A 41 7.92 1.68 0.10
N GLN A 42 8.29 0.75 0.97
CA GLN A 42 8.20 -0.67 0.69
C GLN A 42 7.22 -1.26 1.71
N ALA A 43 6.27 -2.05 1.23
CA ALA A 43 5.41 -2.79 2.15
C ALA A 43 6.24 -3.87 2.89
N ALA A 44 6.10 -3.96 4.20
CA ALA A 44 6.68 -5.03 4.98
C ALA A 44 5.83 -6.31 4.84
N ALA A 45 6.41 -7.46 5.17
CA ALA A 45 5.74 -8.76 5.15
C ALA A 45 4.49 -8.82 6.06
N LEU A 46 4.43 -7.95 7.07
CA LEU A 46 3.32 -7.87 8.01
C LEU A 46 2.21 -6.97 7.44
N SER A 47 1.30 -7.58 6.68
CA SER A 47 0.10 -6.93 6.16
C SER A 47 -1.15 -7.75 6.49
N TRP A 48 -2.16 -7.09 7.04
CA TRP A 48 -3.50 -7.65 7.21
C TRP A 48 -4.38 -7.28 6.01
N VAL A 49 -4.97 -8.32 5.44
CA VAL A 49 -5.82 -8.21 4.26
C VAL A 49 -7.14 -8.91 4.60
N THR A 50 -8.23 -8.15 4.53
CA THR A 50 -9.60 -8.67 4.69
C THR A 50 -10.43 -8.26 3.46
N PRO A 51 -11.65 -8.77 3.27
CA PRO A 51 -12.47 -8.39 2.12
C PRO A 51 -12.97 -6.92 2.16
N TRP A 52 -12.92 -6.25 3.33
CA TRP A 52 -13.46 -4.89 3.52
C TRP A 52 -12.41 -3.89 4.04
N PHE A 53 -11.27 -4.39 4.53
CA PHE A 53 -10.20 -3.58 5.10
C PHE A 53 -8.80 -4.14 4.79
N LEU A 54 -7.87 -3.23 4.49
CA LEU A 54 -6.45 -3.49 4.32
C LEU A 54 -5.65 -2.69 5.35
N LEU A 55 -4.67 -3.33 5.95
CA LEU A 55 -3.65 -2.70 6.78
C LEU A 55 -2.29 -3.22 6.36
N VAL A 56 -1.44 -2.31 5.95
CA VAL A 56 -0.10 -2.59 5.42
C VAL A 56 0.89 -1.77 6.22
N ARG A 57 1.90 -2.43 6.78
CA ARG A 57 3.04 -1.72 7.34
C ARG A 57 3.96 -1.32 6.20
N LEU A 58 4.22 -0.04 6.05
CA LEU A 58 5.17 0.52 5.12
C LEU A 58 6.47 0.87 5.86
N HIS A 59 7.60 0.72 5.20
CA HIS A 59 8.89 1.21 5.68
C HIS A 59 9.61 1.95 4.55
N GLN A 60 10.39 2.96 4.90
CA GLN A 60 11.18 3.69 3.91
C GLN A 60 12.45 2.91 3.56
N SER A 61 12.81 2.87 2.28
CA SER A 61 14.06 2.22 1.84
C SER A 61 15.29 2.99 2.32
N ASP A 62 15.18 4.32 2.42
CA ASP A 62 16.27 5.22 2.80
C ASP A 62 16.46 5.30 4.33
N GLN A 63 15.38 5.05 5.08
CA GLN A 63 15.38 5.09 6.55
C GLN A 63 14.62 3.87 7.10
N PRO A 64 15.31 2.74 7.36
CA PRO A 64 14.66 1.48 7.77
C PRO A 64 13.93 1.58 9.12
N HIS A 65 14.25 2.59 9.94
CA HIS A 65 13.56 2.87 11.20
C HIS A 65 12.24 3.63 11.04
N GLN A 66 12.01 4.27 9.89
CA GLN A 66 10.73 4.93 9.62
C GLN A 66 9.71 3.90 9.16
N HIS A 67 8.78 3.59 10.06
CA HIS A 67 7.63 2.75 9.78
C HIS A 67 6.37 3.59 9.75
N ARG A 68 5.53 3.36 8.74
CA ARG A 68 4.20 3.97 8.64
C ARG A 68 3.16 2.88 8.49
N TRP A 69 2.10 2.96 9.29
CA TRP A 69 0.94 2.12 9.05
C TRP A 69 0.06 2.79 8.00
N TRP A 70 -0.18 2.06 6.93
CA TRP A 70 -1.09 2.44 5.87
C TRP A 70 -2.31 1.55 5.95
N TRP A 71 -3.49 2.15 5.88
CA TRP A 71 -4.72 1.38 5.88
C TRP A 71 -5.71 1.97 4.89
N CYS A 72 -6.57 1.10 4.38
CA CYS A 72 -7.57 1.46 3.42
C CYS A 72 -8.81 0.62 3.67
N TRP A 73 -9.94 1.30 3.76
CA TRP A 73 -11.25 0.66 3.73
C TRP A 73 -11.66 0.41 2.28
N GLN A 74 -12.37 -0.68 2.01
CA GLN A 74 -12.81 -1.02 0.66
C GLN A 74 -13.66 0.11 0.04
N GLY A 75 -14.45 0.82 0.85
CA GLY A 75 -15.24 1.97 0.39
C GLY A 75 -14.46 3.24 0.07
N TRP A 76 -13.14 3.26 0.28
CA TRP A 76 -12.27 4.42 -0.02
C TRP A 76 -11.63 4.37 -1.40
N VAL A 77 -11.74 3.24 -2.09
CA VAL A 77 -11.16 2.97 -3.41
C VAL A 77 -12.17 2.21 -4.26
N SER A 78 -11.94 2.17 -5.57
CA SER A 78 -12.74 1.32 -6.46
C SER A 78 -12.59 -0.16 -6.07
N GLU A 79 -13.67 -0.94 -6.17
CA GLU A 79 -13.65 -2.37 -5.87
C GLU A 79 -12.63 -3.13 -6.72
N ALA A 80 -12.46 -2.74 -7.99
CA ALA A 80 -11.48 -3.34 -8.88
C ALA A 80 -10.04 -3.13 -8.38
N ASP A 81 -9.73 -1.91 -7.92
CA ASP A 81 -8.41 -1.57 -7.39
C ASP A 81 -8.16 -2.23 -6.04
N TYR A 82 -9.19 -2.30 -5.19
CA TYR A 82 -9.16 -3.02 -3.92
C TYR A 82 -8.83 -4.51 -4.14
N ARG A 83 -9.52 -5.18 -5.07
CA ARG A 83 -9.28 -6.59 -5.41
C ARG A 83 -7.89 -6.81 -5.99
N ARG A 84 -7.38 -5.89 -6.82
CA ARG A 84 -6.02 -5.97 -7.36
C ARG A 84 -4.98 -5.83 -6.25
N LEU A 85 -5.15 -4.85 -5.37
CA LEU A 85 -4.24 -4.58 -4.26
C LEU A 85 -4.24 -5.72 -3.24
N SER A 86 -5.43 -6.24 -2.87
CA SER A 86 -5.54 -7.36 -1.92
C SER A 86 -4.88 -8.63 -2.46
N ARG A 87 -5.11 -8.98 -3.73
CA ARG A 87 -4.44 -10.11 -4.40
C ARG A 87 -2.93 -9.93 -4.45
N TRP A 88 -2.46 -8.71 -4.69
CA TRP A 88 -1.03 -8.41 -4.71
C TRP A 88 -0.40 -8.56 -3.32
N LEU A 89 -1.03 -8.00 -2.28
CA LEU A 89 -0.59 -8.13 -0.88
C LEU A 89 -0.56 -9.59 -0.41
N LEU A 90 -1.61 -10.37 -0.75
CA LEU A 90 -1.68 -11.80 -0.43
C LEU A 90 -0.54 -12.58 -1.09
N ARG A 91 -0.30 -12.37 -2.40
CA ARG A 91 0.83 -12.97 -3.11
C ARG A 91 2.16 -12.61 -2.45
N ARG A 92 2.37 -11.35 -2.08
CA ARG A 92 3.61 -10.92 -1.43
C ARG A 92 3.80 -11.53 -0.05
N ARG A 93 2.71 -11.75 0.69
CA ARG A 93 2.75 -12.43 1.99
C ARG A 93 3.17 -13.89 1.84
N GLU A 94 2.70 -14.59 0.81
CA GLU A 94 3.15 -15.95 0.50
C GLU A 94 4.66 -15.98 0.22
N TYR A 95 5.18 -15.05 -0.60
CA TYR A 95 6.62 -14.95 -0.87
C TYR A 95 7.45 -14.60 0.37
N SER A 96 6.94 -13.75 1.25
CA SER A 96 7.64 -13.37 2.49
C SER A 96 7.60 -14.47 3.55
N GLY A 97 6.50 -15.23 3.61
CA GLY A 97 6.34 -16.39 4.49
C GLY A 97 7.19 -17.58 4.05
N LEU A 98 7.52 -17.68 2.76
CA LEU A 98 8.42 -18.69 2.20
C LEU A 98 9.91 -18.43 2.49
N GLY A 99 10.27 -17.37 3.23
CA GLY A 99 11.64 -17.17 3.68
C GLY A 99 12.66 -16.98 2.56
N ILE A 100 12.23 -16.60 1.35
CA ILE A 100 13.14 -16.24 0.27
C ILE A 100 13.59 -14.81 0.53
N ARG A 101 14.51 -14.67 1.50
CA ARG A 101 15.50 -13.60 1.50
C ARG A 101 16.20 -13.67 0.14
N LYS A 102 15.89 -12.72 -0.75
CA LYS A 102 16.88 -12.28 -1.73
C LYS A 102 17.76 -11.23 -1.06
#